data_AF-A0A945LL27-F1
#
_entry.id   AF-A0A945LL27-F1
#
_cell.length_a   1.000
_cell.length_b   1.000
_cell.length_c   1.000
_cell.angle_alpha   90.00
_cell.angle_beta   90.00
_cell.angle_gamma   90.00
#
_symmetry.space_group_name_H-M   'P 1'
#
loop_
_entity.id
_entity.type
_entity.pdbx_description
1 polymer ?
#
loop_
_entity_poly.entity_id
_entity_poly.type
_entity_poly.pdbx_seq_one_letter_code
_entity_poly.pdbx_strand_id
1 'polypeptide(L)'
;MIAAKSGKCIRFEESKVRSMGRTASGVRGIKLRDEKDVVVGMICVNDMESSVLVVAENGYGKRSSIEEYRITNRGGKGVKTINITEKTGDLISLKNVTDEDDLMVINKSGITIRIGVNTLREMGRATQGVKIIRLRDEDSIASVAKVSKFKEDEQVELDEEGNPIISEDLNEEIIYNDDDTTNKTEEENNEEQNTENNEE
;
A
#
# COMPACT_ATOMS: atom_id res chain seq x y z
N MET A 1 -13.48 0.76 3.04
CA MET A 1 -13.83 1.96 2.23
C MET A 1 -13.25 1.78 0.83
N ILE A 2 -13.97 2.18 -0.23
CA ILE A 2 -13.57 1.97 -1.63
C ILE A 2 -13.66 3.28 -2.39
N ALA A 3 -12.66 3.61 -3.21
CA ALA A 3 -12.66 4.79 -4.09
C ALA A 3 -12.64 4.43 -5.58
N ALA A 4 -13.28 5.28 -6.37
CA ALA A 4 -13.37 5.18 -7.81
C ALA A 4 -12.60 6.33 -8.47
N LYS A 5 -12.12 6.09 -9.70
CA LYS A 5 -11.33 7.00 -10.53
C LYS A 5 -11.98 8.38 -10.66
N SER A 6 -13.31 8.42 -10.72
CA SER A 6 -14.12 9.63 -10.77
C SER A 6 -14.07 10.54 -9.52
N GLY A 7 -13.29 10.20 -8.49
CA GLY A 7 -13.18 10.97 -7.24
C GLY A 7 -14.34 10.72 -6.27
N LYS A 8 -15.07 9.61 -6.45
CA LYS A 8 -16.11 9.13 -5.53
C LYS A 8 -15.54 8.07 -4.60
N CYS A 9 -16.01 8.04 -3.36
CA CYS A 9 -15.70 6.95 -2.44
C CYS A 9 -16.94 6.51 -1.67
N ILE A 10 -16.93 5.26 -1.21
CA ILE A 10 -17.97 4.69 -0.39
C ILE A 10 -17.36 4.07 0.87
N ARG A 11 -17.93 4.42 2.03
CA ARG A 11 -17.64 3.79 3.32
C ARG A 11 -18.87 3.02 3.75
N PHE A 12 -18.71 1.74 4.05
CA PHE A 12 -19.75 0.85 4.54
C PHE A 12 -19.13 -0.15 5.51
N GLU A 13 -19.95 -0.69 6.41
CA GLU A 13 -19.52 -1.72 7.37
C GLU A 13 -19.27 -3.05 6.67
N GLU A 14 -18.18 -3.71 7.04
CA GLU A 14 -17.81 -5.02 6.49
C GLU A 14 -18.90 -6.08 6.69
N SER A 15 -19.63 -6.04 7.81
CA SER A 15 -20.76 -6.93 8.13
C SER A 15 -21.85 -6.98 7.05
N LYS A 16 -21.93 -5.96 6.18
CA LYS A 16 -22.85 -5.93 5.02
C LYS A 16 -22.36 -6.75 3.82
N VAL A 17 -21.21 -7.39 3.94
CA VAL A 17 -20.64 -8.34 2.99
C VAL A 17 -20.74 -9.72 3.61
N ARG A 18 -21.47 -10.61 2.93
CA ARG A 18 -21.56 -12.01 3.34
C ARG A 18 -20.26 -12.75 3.00
N SER A 19 -19.86 -13.67 3.85
CA SER A 19 -18.77 -14.61 3.55
C SER A 19 -19.11 -15.44 2.31
N MET A 20 -18.13 -15.66 1.44
CA MET A 20 -18.26 -16.42 0.20
C MET A 20 -16.97 -17.22 -0.05
N GLY A 21 -17.09 -18.32 -0.79
CA GLY A 21 -15.93 -19.12 -1.19
C GLY A 21 -15.05 -18.41 -2.23
N ARG A 22 -13.80 -18.88 -2.39
CA ARG A 22 -12.78 -18.28 -3.26
C ARG A 22 -13.19 -18.15 -4.74
N THR A 23 -14.09 -19.02 -5.22
CA THR A 23 -14.56 -19.04 -6.61
C THR A 23 -15.78 -18.14 -6.87
N ALA A 24 -16.31 -17.49 -5.84
CA ALA A 24 -17.50 -16.64 -5.98
C ALA A 24 -17.17 -15.32 -6.69
N SER A 25 -18.14 -14.79 -7.45
CA SER A 25 -18.01 -13.51 -8.16
C SER A 25 -17.99 -12.27 -7.24
N GLY A 26 -18.15 -12.45 -5.94
CA GLY A 26 -18.22 -11.36 -4.95
C GLY A 26 -19.56 -10.62 -4.93
N VAL A 27 -19.57 -9.45 -4.30
CA VAL A 27 -20.72 -8.55 -4.21
C VAL A 27 -20.31 -7.13 -4.55
N ARG A 28 -21.25 -6.33 -5.08
CA ARG A 28 -20.97 -4.95 -5.49
C ARG A 28 -20.57 -4.06 -4.30
N GLY A 29 -19.35 -3.53 -4.29
CA GLY A 29 -18.89 -2.58 -3.26
C GLY A 29 -19.37 -1.14 -3.49
N ILE A 30 -19.11 -0.60 -4.69
CA ILE A 30 -19.47 0.76 -5.12
C ILE A 30 -20.19 0.71 -6.47
N LYS A 31 -21.11 1.64 -6.73
CA LYS A 31 -21.67 1.86 -8.07
C LYS A 31 -20.83 2.92 -8.80
N LEU A 32 -20.18 2.48 -9.86
CA LEU A 32 -19.36 3.30 -10.76
C LEU A 32 -20.25 4.28 -11.54
N ARG A 33 -19.67 5.42 -11.95
CA ARG A 33 -20.39 6.49 -12.64
C ARG A 33 -20.81 6.10 -14.06
N ASP A 34 -19.88 5.53 -14.80
CA ASP A 34 -19.97 5.16 -16.21
C ASP A 34 -18.98 4.01 -16.51
N GLU A 35 -18.89 3.58 -17.77
CA GLU A 35 -18.05 2.44 -18.20
C GLU A 35 -16.53 2.73 -18.13
N LYS A 36 -16.13 4.00 -18.05
CA LYS A 36 -14.72 4.41 -17.94
C LYS A 36 -14.26 4.54 -16.49
N ASP A 37 -15.21 4.62 -15.56
CA ASP A 37 -14.93 4.70 -14.14
C ASP A 37 -14.54 3.32 -13.60
N VAL A 38 -13.51 3.28 -12.77
CA VAL A 38 -12.96 2.03 -12.23
C VAL A 38 -12.64 2.22 -10.75
N VAL A 39 -12.58 1.13 -9.99
CA VAL A 39 -12.09 1.17 -8.62
C VAL A 39 -10.58 1.35 -8.64
N VAL A 40 -10.07 2.33 -7.88
CA VAL A 40 -8.63 2.66 -7.84
C VAL A 40 -7.99 2.27 -6.52
N GLY A 41 -8.78 2.05 -5.48
CA GLY A 41 -8.25 1.65 -4.19
C GLY A 41 -9.32 1.26 -3.19
N MET A 42 -8.92 0.42 -2.25
CA MET A 42 -9.69 0.04 -1.08
C MET A 42 -8.79 0.17 0.14
N ILE A 43 -9.35 0.68 1.23
CA ILE A 43 -8.69 0.74 2.54
C ILE A 43 -9.63 0.17 3.59
N CYS A 44 -9.07 -0.58 4.54
CA CYS A 44 -9.75 -0.93 5.78
C CYS A 44 -9.48 0.18 6.79
N VAL A 45 -10.52 0.58 7.52
CA VAL A 45 -10.45 1.68 8.48
C VAL A 45 -10.75 1.07 9.83
N ASN A 46 -9.71 0.89 10.64
CA ASN A 46 -9.79 0.21 11.93
C ASN A 46 -9.74 1.19 13.11
N ASP A 47 -9.03 2.30 12.92
CA ASP A 47 -8.97 3.42 13.87
C ASP A 47 -9.60 4.68 13.27
N MET A 48 -10.02 5.59 14.15
CA MET A 48 -10.61 6.88 13.77
C MET A 48 -9.60 8.03 13.79
N GLU A 49 -8.35 7.75 14.20
CA GLU A 49 -7.27 8.73 14.27
C GLU A 49 -6.56 8.89 12.92
N SER A 50 -6.59 7.86 12.08
CA SER A 50 -6.08 7.89 10.72
C SER A 50 -6.85 8.86 9.84
N SER A 51 -6.10 9.52 8.96
CA SER A 51 -6.64 10.33 7.89
C SER A 51 -6.73 9.53 6.59
N VAL A 52 -7.66 9.94 5.73
CA VAL A 52 -7.78 9.43 4.36
C VAL A 52 -6.95 10.32 3.45
N LEU A 53 -5.87 9.76 2.90
CA LEU A 53 -5.08 10.37 1.86
C LEU A 53 -5.60 9.97 0.48
N VAL A 54 -5.73 10.97 -0.38
CA VAL A 54 -6.01 10.79 -1.81
C VAL A 54 -4.96 11.49 -2.65
N VAL A 55 -4.56 10.83 -3.74
CA VAL A 55 -3.62 11.36 -4.73
C VAL A 55 -4.22 11.20 -6.12
N ALA A 56 -4.10 12.26 -6.93
CA ALA A 56 -4.56 12.35 -8.31
C ALA A 56 -3.37 12.38 -9.29
N GLU A 57 -3.64 12.03 -10.54
CA GLU A 57 -2.66 11.77 -11.60
C GLU A 57 -1.64 12.91 -11.78
N ASN A 58 -2.07 14.17 -11.70
CA ASN A 58 -1.24 15.34 -11.98
C ASN A 58 -0.49 15.86 -10.72
N GLY A 59 -0.27 15.01 -9.72
CA GLY A 59 0.50 15.37 -8.53
C GLY A 59 -0.29 16.16 -7.48
N TYR A 60 -1.62 16.20 -7.59
CA TYR A 60 -2.49 16.78 -6.57
C TYR A 60 -2.87 15.75 -5.52
N GLY A 61 -2.96 16.16 -4.27
CA GLY A 61 -3.50 15.31 -3.22
C GLY A 61 -3.78 16.07 -1.94
N LYS A 62 -4.33 15.35 -0.97
CA LYS A 62 -4.72 15.88 0.34
C LYS A 62 -5.03 14.75 1.29
N ARG A 63 -5.03 15.08 2.58
CA ARG A 63 -5.60 14.24 3.63
C ARG A 63 -6.92 14.84 4.13
N SER A 64 -7.85 14.00 4.52
CA SER A 64 -9.13 14.38 5.12
C SER A 64 -9.43 13.44 6.29
N SER A 65 -9.93 13.97 7.41
CA SER A 65 -10.39 13.14 8.51
C SER A 65 -11.40 12.10 8.04
N ILE A 66 -11.26 10.91 8.60
CA ILE A 66 -12.17 9.80 8.38
C ILE A 66 -13.59 10.10 8.85
N GLU A 67 -13.77 10.97 9.84
CA GLU A 67 -15.08 11.37 10.37
C GLU A 67 -15.92 12.10 9.34
N GLU A 68 -15.28 12.83 8.42
CA GLU A 68 -16.04 13.47 7.36
C GLU A 68 -16.70 12.42 6.44
N TYR A 69 -16.13 11.21 6.32
CA TYR A 69 -16.68 10.13 5.53
C TYR A 69 -17.78 9.38 6.27
N ARG A 70 -19.01 9.90 6.16
CA ARG A 70 -20.20 9.20 6.65
C ARG A 70 -20.31 7.78 6.10
N ILE A 71 -20.78 6.87 6.95
CA ILE A 71 -21.14 5.50 6.55
C ILE A 71 -22.38 5.56 5.63
N THR A 72 -22.37 4.76 4.57
CA THR A 72 -23.41 4.65 3.56
C THR A 72 -23.72 3.19 3.27
N ASN A 73 -24.82 2.91 2.58
CA ASN A 73 -25.14 1.55 2.15
C ASN A 73 -24.22 1.08 1.03
N ARG A 74 -23.70 -0.15 1.15
CA ARG A 74 -22.89 -0.83 0.13
C ARG A 74 -23.59 -0.81 -1.23
N GLY A 75 -22.83 -0.66 -2.30
CA GLY A 75 -23.33 -0.62 -3.68
C GLY A 75 -23.95 0.71 -4.09
N GLY A 76 -23.90 1.74 -3.23
CA GLY A 76 -24.27 3.11 -3.56
C GLY A 76 -23.23 3.82 -4.45
N LYS A 77 -23.57 5.04 -4.90
CA LYS A 77 -22.67 5.89 -5.71
C LYS A 77 -21.51 6.52 -4.93
N GLY A 78 -21.56 6.46 -3.59
CA GLY A 78 -20.59 7.11 -2.73
C GLY A 78 -20.71 8.65 -2.67
N VAL A 79 -19.76 9.25 -1.95
CA VAL A 79 -19.59 10.70 -1.74
C VAL A 79 -18.32 11.19 -2.41
N LYS A 80 -18.20 12.50 -2.70
CA LYS A 80 -16.95 13.05 -3.26
C LYS A 80 -15.83 12.95 -2.21
N THR A 81 -14.67 12.44 -2.61
CA THR A 81 -13.43 12.40 -1.80
C THR A 81 -12.37 13.40 -2.29
N ILE A 82 -12.46 13.80 -3.56
CA ILE A 82 -11.70 14.88 -4.17
C ILE A 82 -12.54 15.55 -5.26
N ASN A 83 -12.30 16.83 -5.52
CA ASN A 83 -12.89 17.50 -6.67
C ASN A 83 -12.01 17.32 -7.92
N ILE A 84 -12.36 16.34 -8.75
CA ILE A 84 -11.67 16.08 -10.01
C ILE A 84 -11.93 17.20 -11.01
N THR A 85 -10.85 17.72 -11.59
CA THR A 85 -10.82 18.71 -12.66
C THR A 85 -9.71 18.35 -13.63
N GLU A 86 -9.67 18.98 -14.80
CA GLU A 86 -8.57 18.81 -15.77
C GLU A 86 -7.20 19.09 -15.15
N LYS A 87 -7.11 20.02 -14.19
CA LYS A 87 -5.86 20.34 -13.50
C LYS A 87 -5.39 19.25 -12.56
N THR A 88 -6.30 18.59 -11.84
CA THR A 88 -5.95 17.53 -10.89
C THR A 88 -5.66 16.21 -11.58
N GLY A 89 -6.30 15.97 -12.73
CA GLY A 89 -6.38 14.64 -13.32
C GLY A 89 -7.30 13.74 -12.50
N ASP A 90 -7.38 12.47 -12.91
CA ASP A 90 -8.20 11.46 -12.28
C ASP A 90 -7.62 11.01 -10.93
N LEU A 91 -8.46 10.45 -10.05
CA LEU A 91 -7.99 9.86 -8.79
C LEU A 91 -7.20 8.58 -9.09
N ILE A 92 -6.02 8.43 -8.51
CA ILE A 92 -5.15 7.26 -8.73
C ILE A 92 -4.90 6.44 -7.47
N SER A 93 -5.00 7.05 -6.28
CA SER A 93 -4.66 6.37 -5.03
C SER A 93 -5.55 6.81 -3.87
N LEU A 94 -5.83 5.84 -2.99
CA LEU A 94 -6.54 5.99 -1.73
C LEU A 94 -5.75 5.23 -0.66
N LYS A 95 -5.34 5.90 0.41
CA LYS A 95 -4.60 5.30 1.54
C LYS A 95 -5.16 5.81 2.87
N ASN A 96 -5.20 4.96 3.90
CA ASN A 96 -5.24 5.42 5.28
C ASN A 96 -3.81 5.73 5.71
N VAL A 97 -3.62 6.89 6.33
CA VAL A 97 -2.31 7.38 6.74
C VAL A 97 -2.39 8.07 8.10
N THR A 98 -1.27 8.08 8.79
CA THR A 98 -1.00 8.81 10.02
C THR A 98 0.11 9.83 9.76
N ASP A 99 0.39 10.68 10.74
CA ASP A 99 1.52 11.62 10.66
C ASP A 99 2.90 10.93 10.72
N GLU A 100 2.94 9.64 11.10
CA GLU A 100 4.13 8.79 11.13
C GLU A 100 4.38 8.03 9.82
N ASP A 101 3.53 8.24 8.82
CA ASP A 101 3.72 7.68 7.48
C ASP A 101 4.43 8.68 6.56
N ASP A 102 5.20 8.14 5.62
CA ASP A 102 5.71 8.82 4.45
C ASP A 102 5.08 8.22 3.17
N LEU A 103 5.12 9.00 2.10
CA LEU A 103 4.64 8.61 0.78
C LEU A 103 5.79 8.52 -0.18
N MET A 104 5.92 7.37 -0.82
CA MET A 104 6.78 7.22 -1.99
C MET A 104 5.93 7.36 -3.24
N VAL A 105 6.20 8.39 -4.02
CA VAL A 105 5.53 8.67 -5.29
C VAL A 105 6.49 8.37 -6.42
N ILE A 106 6.07 7.54 -7.37
CA ILE A 106 6.83 7.15 -8.54
C ILE A 106 6.09 7.68 -9.76
N ASN A 107 6.76 8.49 -10.58
CA ASN A 107 6.22 8.97 -11.85
C ASN A 107 6.52 7.99 -13.00
N LYS A 108 5.87 8.19 -14.16
CA LYS A 108 6.10 7.32 -15.34
C LYS A 108 7.51 7.45 -15.89
N SER A 109 8.20 8.57 -15.66
CA SER A 109 9.60 8.75 -16.04
C SER A 109 10.62 8.06 -15.12
N GLY A 110 10.17 7.44 -14.01
CA GLY A 110 11.01 6.64 -13.10
C GLY A 110 11.65 7.42 -11.94
N ILE A 111 11.38 8.72 -11.82
CA ILE A 111 11.75 9.52 -10.65
C ILE A 111 10.87 9.11 -9.46
N THR A 112 11.54 8.76 -8.37
CA THR A 112 10.91 8.43 -7.09
C THR A 112 11.12 9.58 -6.11
N ILE A 113 10.04 10.01 -5.46
CA ILE A 113 10.03 11.13 -4.51
C ILE A 113 9.40 10.65 -3.20
N ARG A 114 10.09 10.88 -2.08
CA ARG A 114 9.59 10.59 -0.74
C ARG A 114 9.09 11.88 -0.07
N ILE A 115 7.89 11.84 0.51
CA ILE A 115 7.20 13.01 1.05
C ILE A 115 6.52 12.64 2.37
N GLY A 116 6.79 13.40 3.43
CA GLY A 116 6.15 13.15 4.72
C GLY A 116 4.67 13.50 4.70
N VAL A 117 3.82 12.59 5.19
CA VAL A 117 2.37 12.81 5.28
C VAL A 117 2.04 13.98 6.19
N ASN A 118 2.85 14.19 7.24
CA ASN A 118 2.74 15.33 8.15
C ASN A 118 2.85 16.70 7.45
N THR A 119 3.51 16.78 6.29
CA THR A 119 3.59 18.03 5.50
C THR A 119 2.31 18.32 4.72
N LEU A 120 1.46 17.32 4.52
CA LEU A 120 0.20 17.46 3.81
C LEU A 120 -0.86 17.98 4.76
N ARG A 121 -1.40 19.16 4.47
CA ARG A 121 -2.46 19.74 5.30
C ARG A 121 -3.76 18.93 5.18
N GLU A 122 -4.46 18.80 6.29
CA GLU A 122 -5.81 18.26 6.32
C GLU A 122 -6.83 19.25 5.73
N MET A 123 -7.71 18.73 4.89
CA MET A 123 -8.71 19.50 4.15
C MET A 123 -10.01 18.74 4.00
N GLY A 124 -11.10 19.46 3.80
CA GLY A 124 -12.40 18.86 3.55
C GLY A 124 -12.43 17.93 2.33
N ARG A 125 -13.28 16.91 2.36
CA ARG A 125 -13.37 15.90 1.27
C ARG A 125 -13.76 16.44 -0.09
N ALA A 126 -14.54 17.50 -0.18
CA ALA A 126 -15.00 18.04 -1.47
C ALA A 126 -14.07 19.09 -2.09
N THR A 127 -12.82 19.21 -1.62
CA THR A 127 -11.80 20.13 -2.15
C THR A 127 -10.92 19.48 -3.23
N GLN A 128 -10.16 20.31 -3.98
CA GLN A 128 -9.17 19.85 -4.95
C GLN A 128 -7.87 19.33 -4.31
N GLY A 129 -7.55 19.74 -3.07
CA GLY A 129 -6.26 19.47 -2.44
C GLY A 129 -5.16 20.42 -2.90
N VAL A 130 -3.92 20.05 -2.64
CA VAL A 130 -2.71 20.84 -2.96
C VAL A 130 -1.80 20.04 -3.87
N LYS A 131 -0.89 20.74 -4.55
CA LYS A 131 0.13 20.10 -5.37
C LYS A 131 1.21 19.52 -4.45
N ILE A 132 1.28 18.19 -4.38
CA ILE A 132 2.23 17.43 -3.56
C ILE A 132 3.57 17.32 -4.30
N ILE A 133 3.52 17.11 -5.61
CA ILE A 133 4.70 17.07 -6.47
C ILE A 133 4.51 17.97 -7.69
N ARG A 134 5.61 18.59 -8.12
CA ARG A 134 5.67 19.25 -9.43
C ARG A 134 6.16 18.24 -10.45
N LEU A 135 5.25 17.77 -11.29
CA LEU A 135 5.58 16.98 -12.47
C LEU A 135 6.14 17.92 -13.56
N ARG A 136 7.10 17.42 -14.34
CA ARG A 136 7.63 18.09 -15.53
C ARG A 136 6.80 17.64 -16.73
N ASP A 137 6.42 18.57 -17.61
CA ASP A 137 5.72 18.31 -18.87
C ASP A 137 4.63 17.20 -18.79
N GLU A 138 4.43 16.38 -19.83
CA GLU A 138 3.41 15.31 -19.91
C GLU A 138 3.66 14.10 -18.98
N ASP A 139 4.45 14.28 -17.90
CA ASP A 139 4.66 13.25 -16.91
C ASP A 139 3.45 13.12 -15.96
N SER A 140 3.26 11.92 -15.43
CA SER A 140 2.13 11.58 -14.55
C SER A 140 2.58 10.59 -13.49
N ILE A 141 1.85 10.56 -12.37
CA ILE A 141 2.14 9.58 -11.33
C ILE A 141 1.78 8.18 -11.84
N ALA A 142 2.72 7.26 -11.72
CA ALA A 142 2.53 5.85 -12.02
C ALA A 142 2.05 5.07 -10.78
N SER A 143 2.65 5.33 -9.61
CA SER A 143 2.34 4.63 -8.38
C SER A 143 2.56 5.48 -7.13
N VAL A 144 1.83 5.14 -6.06
CA VAL A 144 1.98 5.73 -4.73
C VAL A 144 2.00 4.62 -3.70
N ALA A 145 3.09 4.53 -2.96
CA ALA A 145 3.27 3.63 -1.83
C ALA A 145 3.27 4.40 -0.51
N LYS A 146 2.69 3.79 0.52
CA LYS A 146 2.78 4.24 1.91
C LYS A 146 3.94 3.49 2.55
N VAL A 147 4.84 4.21 3.21
CA VAL A 147 5.96 3.63 3.95
C VAL A 147 6.00 4.25 5.33
N SER A 148 6.41 3.51 6.34
CA SER A 148 6.63 4.07 7.67
C SER A 148 7.77 5.10 7.61
N LYS A 149 7.74 6.10 8.49
CA LYS A 149 8.91 6.95 8.71
C LYS A 149 10.06 6.12 9.26
N PHE A 150 11.26 6.36 8.72
CA PHE A 150 12.48 5.92 9.38
C PHE A 150 12.63 6.69 10.68
N LYS A 151 12.82 5.98 11.79
CA LYS A 151 13.32 6.59 13.02
C LYS A 151 14.82 6.75 12.85
N GLU A 152 15.35 7.97 13.09
CA GLU A 152 16.80 8.24 12.98
C GLU A 152 17.65 7.35 13.93
N ASP A 153 17.02 6.70 14.92
CA ASP A 153 17.67 5.81 15.88
C ASP A 153 17.76 4.33 15.41
N GLU A 154 17.23 3.97 14.24
CA GLU A 154 17.51 2.67 13.61
C GLU A 154 18.89 2.71 12.92
N GLN A 155 19.95 2.88 13.70
CA GLN A 155 21.28 2.49 13.25
C GLN A 155 21.30 0.96 13.24
N VAL A 156 21.39 0.40 12.05
CA VAL A 156 21.78 -1.00 11.89
C VAL A 156 23.21 -1.09 12.39
N GLU A 157 23.43 -1.60 13.60
CA GLU A 157 24.78 -1.90 14.06
C GLU A 157 25.36 -2.94 13.11
N LEU A 158 26.53 -2.65 12.56
CA LEU A 158 27.24 -3.58 11.70
C LEU A 158 28.34 -4.27 12.52
N ASP A 159 28.53 -5.56 12.32
CA ASP A 159 29.71 -6.25 12.86
C ASP A 159 31.00 -5.77 12.16
N GLU A 160 32.15 -6.27 12.62
CA GLU A 160 33.45 -5.90 12.04
C GLU A 160 33.59 -6.33 10.56
N GLU A 161 32.74 -7.24 10.07
CA GLU A 161 32.66 -7.68 8.68
C GLU A 161 31.62 -6.94 7.84
N GLY A 162 30.84 -6.02 8.44
CA GLY A 162 29.83 -5.22 7.76
C GLY A 162 28.45 -5.88 7.63
N ASN A 163 28.18 -6.96 8.38
CA ASN A 163 26.86 -7.59 8.43
C ASN A 163 25.96 -6.92 9.49
N PRO A 164 24.64 -6.84 9.25
CA PRO A 164 23.69 -6.30 10.22
C PRO A 164 23.61 -7.17 11.49
N ILE A 165 23.91 -6.58 12.64
CA ILE A 165 23.69 -7.18 13.96
C ILE A 165 22.20 -7.07 14.28
N ILE A 166 21.52 -8.22 14.27
CA ILE A 166 20.10 -8.30 14.64
C ILE A 166 20.02 -8.34 16.16
N SER A 167 19.53 -7.26 16.78
CA SER A 167 19.16 -7.27 18.20
C SER A 167 17.86 -8.07 18.39
N GLU A 168 17.80 -8.86 19.46
CA GLU A 168 16.79 -9.90 19.73
C GLU A 168 15.32 -9.41 19.82
N ASP A 169 15.05 -8.11 19.68
CA ASP A 169 13.70 -7.53 19.74
C ASP A 169 12.99 -7.45 18.38
N LEU A 170 13.58 -7.97 17.30
CA LEU A 170 12.94 -8.05 15.97
C LEU A 170 12.58 -9.50 15.61
N ASN A 171 11.44 -9.96 16.15
CA ASN A 171 10.75 -11.13 15.61
C ASN A 171 9.98 -10.75 14.33
N GLU A 172 10.67 -10.64 13.20
CA GLU A 172 10.09 -10.94 11.88
C GLU A 172 11.08 -11.82 11.12
N GLU A 173 10.73 -13.10 10.95
CA GLU A 173 11.45 -14.04 10.09
C GLU A 173 11.52 -13.51 8.66
N ILE A 174 12.70 -13.07 8.23
CA ILE A 174 13.00 -12.88 6.82
C ILE A 174 13.51 -14.23 6.29
N ILE A 175 12.63 -14.95 5.57
CA ILE A 175 13.03 -16.12 4.78
C ILE A 175 13.83 -15.62 3.57
N TYR A 176 15.14 -15.78 3.61
CA TYR A 176 16.00 -15.65 2.44
C TYR A 176 15.94 -16.96 1.64
N ASN A 177 15.26 -16.93 0.50
CA ASN A 177 15.45 -17.94 -0.54
C ASN A 177 16.58 -17.45 -1.46
N ASP A 178 17.83 -17.69 -1.06
CA ASP A 178 18.95 -17.66 -2.00
C ASP A 178 19.14 -19.09 -2.55
N ASP A 179 18.55 -19.32 -3.71
CA ASP A 179 18.84 -20.48 -4.55
C ASP A 179 19.71 -19.99 -5.71
N ASP A 180 21.01 -19.81 -5.44
CA ASP A 180 22.04 -19.90 -6.47
C ASP A 180 23.42 -20.10 -5.82
N THR A 181 23.91 -21.34 -5.75
CA THR A 181 25.18 -21.71 -6.41
C THR A 181 25.47 -23.20 -6.34
N THR A 182 25.69 -23.72 -7.54
CA THR A 182 26.20 -25.03 -7.91
C THR A 182 27.56 -25.41 -7.31
N ASN A 183 27.66 -26.68 -6.89
CA ASN A 183 28.78 -27.63 -6.98
C ASN A 183 30.23 -27.14 -6.84
N LYS A 184 30.95 -27.71 -5.84
CA LYS A 184 32.13 -28.59 -6.06
C LYS A 184 32.66 -29.21 -4.76
N THR A 185 32.78 -30.55 -4.78
CA THR A 185 33.89 -31.44 -4.29
C THR A 185 34.51 -31.18 -2.91
N GLU A 186 34.71 -32.14 -2.01
CA GLU A 186 35.42 -33.44 -2.06
C GLU A 186 34.94 -34.29 -0.84
N GLU A 187 34.59 -35.58 -1.02
CA GLU A 187 35.44 -36.75 -0.71
C GLU A 187 36.17 -36.69 0.65
N GLU A 188 35.71 -37.49 1.62
CA GLU A 188 36.47 -38.67 2.09
C GLU A 188 35.69 -39.54 3.09
N ASN A 189 35.85 -40.83 2.84
CA ASN A 189 35.41 -42.04 3.54
C ASN A 189 35.48 -42.02 5.08
N ASN A 190 34.54 -42.71 5.72
CA ASN A 190 34.89 -44.01 6.32
C ASN A 190 33.67 -44.85 6.69
N GLU A 191 33.87 -46.14 6.44
CA GLU A 191 32.99 -47.29 6.58
C GLU A 191 32.68 -47.64 8.05
N GLU A 192 31.85 -48.68 8.17
CA GLU A 192 31.47 -49.50 9.33
C GLU A 192 30.06 -49.20 9.89
N GLN A 193 29.11 -50.14 9.97
CA GLN A 193 29.12 -51.59 9.76
C GLN A 193 27.66 -52.09 9.62
N ASN A 194 27.53 -53.22 8.92
CA ASN A 194 26.35 -54.06 8.71
C ASN A 194 25.46 -54.29 9.96
N THR A 195 24.15 -54.47 9.75
CA THR A 195 23.50 -55.79 9.91
C THR A 195 22.05 -55.80 9.40
N GLU A 196 21.80 -56.69 8.44
CA GLU A 196 20.67 -57.63 8.36
C GLU A 196 19.25 -57.13 8.63
N ASN A 197 18.40 -57.15 7.59
CA ASN A 197 17.43 -58.24 7.43
C ASN A 197 16.62 -58.11 6.13
N ASN A 198 16.66 -59.17 5.32
CA ASN A 198 15.59 -59.58 4.41
C ASN A 198 14.29 -59.76 5.23
N GLU A 199 13.08 -59.70 4.70
CA GLU A 199 12.53 -60.61 3.71
C GLU A 199 11.07 -60.18 3.44
N GLU A 200 10.65 -60.35 2.18
CA GLU A 200 9.28 -60.56 1.67
C GLU A 200 8.17 -59.50 1.84
#